data_AF-A0A2V9N2P8-F1
#
_entry.id   AF-A0A2V9N2P8-F1
#
_cell.length_a   1.000
_cell.length_b   1.000
_cell.length_c   1.000
_cell.angle_alpha   90.00
_cell.angle_beta   90.00
_cell.angle_gamma   90.00
#
_symmetry.space_group_name_H-M   'P 1'
#
loop_
_entity.id
_entity.type
_entity.pdbx_description
1 polymer ?
#
loop_
_entity_poly.entity_id
_entity_poly.type
_entity_poly.pdbx_seq_one_letter_code
_entity_poly.pdbx_strand_id
1 'polypeptide(L)'
;QSVKLEGDDGVVTGNTRVDFDRIREGAHSSNPLLSIFSGVHEVVVVVHAHGSGGRGQVHVDSVSLDTIEVPRFVLQLFVDKFLKPKYPELGLDSEFALPDRIDMATVGKHELTIVQK
;
A
#
# COMPACT_ATOMS: atom_id res chain seq x y z
N GLN A 1 -12.36 -0.60 -10.21
CA GLN A 1 -11.96 -1.52 -9.14
C GLN A 1 -12.39 -0.90 -7.82
N SER A 2 -12.87 -1.70 -6.87
CA SER A 2 -13.25 -1.26 -5.52
C SER A 2 -12.18 -1.75 -4.53
N VAL A 3 -11.78 -0.90 -3.59
CA VAL A 3 -10.85 -1.23 -2.52
C VAL A 3 -11.64 -1.33 -1.22
N LYS A 4 -11.43 -2.40 -0.45
CA LYS A 4 -11.95 -2.56 0.90
C LYS A 4 -10.80 -2.39 1.89
N LEU A 5 -11.00 -1.57 2.91
CA LEU A 5 -10.04 -1.34 3.99
C LEU A 5 -10.66 -1.76 5.31
N GLU A 6 -9.94 -2.55 6.10
CA GLU A 6 -10.33 -2.98 7.43
C GLU A 6 -9.21 -2.62 8.42
N GLY A 7 -9.56 -1.96 9.52
CA GLY A 7 -8.62 -1.60 10.57
C GLY A 7 -8.78 -2.49 11.80
N ASP A 8 -7.67 -2.93 12.40
CA ASP A 8 -7.63 -3.59 13.70
C ASP A 8 -6.33 -3.22 14.43
N ASP A 9 -6.46 -2.56 15.58
CA ASP A 9 -5.36 -2.21 16.50
C ASP A 9 -4.01 -1.83 15.85
N GLY A 10 -4.00 -0.72 15.10
CA GLY A 10 -2.81 -0.19 14.42
C GLY A 10 -2.50 -0.85 13.08
N VAL A 11 -3.16 -1.96 12.75
CA VAL A 11 -3.06 -2.68 11.48
C VAL A 11 -4.18 -2.27 10.55
N VAL A 12 -3.86 -2.05 9.28
CA VAL A 12 -4.83 -1.88 8.19
C VAL A 12 -4.63 -3.02 7.20
N THR A 13 -5.70 -3.75 6.93
CA THR A 13 -5.76 -4.73 5.84
C THR A 13 -6.52 -4.12 4.67
N GLY A 14 -5.84 -3.98 3.53
CA GLY A 14 -6.43 -3.58 2.27
C GLY A 14 -6.65 -4.78 1.35
N ASN A 15 -7.86 -4.90 0.81
CA ASN A 15 -8.21 -5.92 -0.18
C ASN A 15 -8.69 -5.25 -1.47
N THR A 16 -8.12 -5.67 -2.60
CA THR A 16 -8.55 -5.20 -3.92
C THR A 16 -8.36 -6.28 -4.97
N ARG A 17 -9.21 -6.26 -6.00
CA ARG A 17 -9.06 -7.13 -7.16
C ARG A 17 -8.36 -6.39 -8.28
N VAL A 18 -7.18 -6.87 -8.68
CA VAL A 18 -6.35 -6.26 -9.72
C VAL A 18 -6.39 -7.09 -10.99
N ASP A 19 -6.77 -6.45 -12.10
CA ASP A 19 -6.72 -7.01 -13.43
C ASP A 19 -5.39 -6.59 -14.07
N PHE A 20 -4.41 -7.49 -14.03
CA PHE A 20 -3.07 -7.24 -14.55
C PHE A 20 -3.04 -7.23 -16.08
N ASP A 21 -3.99 -7.89 -16.74
CA ASP A 21 -4.11 -7.86 -18.20
C ASP A 21 -4.44 -6.46 -18.69
N ARG A 22 -5.40 -5.78 -18.04
CA ARG A 22 -5.72 -4.37 -18.33
C ARG A 22 -4.57 -3.42 -18.02
N ILE A 23 -3.82 -3.66 -16.94
CA ILE A 23 -2.65 -2.84 -16.61
C ILE A 23 -1.58 -2.98 -17.71
N ARG A 24 -1.38 -4.19 -18.22
CA ARG A 24 -0.43 -4.48 -19.29
C ARG A 24 -0.87 -3.88 -20.63
N GLU A 25 -2.15 -3.93 -20.98
CA GLU A 25 -2.68 -3.33 -22.23
C GLU A 25 -2.43 -1.82 -22.32
N GLY A 26 -2.41 -1.11 -21.18
CA GLY A 26 -2.07 0.31 -21.11
C GLY A 26 -0.57 0.60 -20.93
N ALA A 27 0.24 -0.40 -20.64
CA ALA A 27 1.68 -0.25 -20.41
C ALA A 27 2.46 -0.44 -21.72
N HIS A 28 2.89 0.66 -22.34
CA HIS A 28 3.81 0.62 -23.49
C HIS A 28 5.24 0.16 -23.14
N SER A 29 5.49 -0.24 -21.89
CA SER A 29 6.82 -0.67 -21.44
C SER A 29 6.92 -2.20 -21.40
N SER A 30 8.02 -2.70 -21.98
CA SER A 30 8.48 -4.09 -21.89
C SER A 30 9.00 -4.39 -20.48
N ASN A 31 8.12 -4.31 -19.48
CA ASN A 31 8.48 -4.61 -18.09
C ASN A 31 8.37 -6.12 -17.83
N PRO A 32 9.49 -6.85 -17.70
CA PRO A 32 9.47 -8.30 -17.50
C PRO A 32 8.83 -8.73 -16.17
N LEU A 33 8.69 -7.82 -15.20
CA LEU A 33 7.96 -8.08 -13.97
C LEU A 33 6.44 -7.96 -14.14
N LEU A 34 5.93 -7.32 -15.19
CA LEU A 34 4.50 -7.37 -15.51
C LEU A 34 4.15 -8.64 -16.30
N SER A 35 5.11 -9.27 -16.97
CA SER A 35 4.86 -10.55 -17.66
C SER A 35 4.75 -11.75 -16.72
N ILE A 36 5.13 -11.62 -15.44
CA ILE A 36 4.97 -12.68 -14.44
C ILE A 36 3.61 -12.64 -13.73
N PHE A 37 2.87 -11.54 -13.83
CA PHE A 37 1.55 -11.37 -13.24
C PHE A 37 0.52 -11.16 -14.37
N SER A 38 -0.34 -12.15 -14.62
CA SER A 38 -1.34 -12.10 -15.70
C SER A 38 -2.70 -12.58 -15.21
N GLY A 39 -3.77 -12.07 -15.81
CA GLY A 39 -5.12 -12.32 -15.33
C GLY A 39 -5.53 -11.43 -14.17
N VAL A 40 -6.56 -11.88 -13.45
CA VAL A 40 -7.22 -11.11 -12.39
C VAL A 40 -6.94 -11.77 -11.05
N HIS A 41 -6.14 -11.09 -10.22
CA HIS A 41 -5.75 -11.57 -8.90
C HIS A 41 -6.38 -10.75 -7.78
N GLU A 42 -6.60 -11.41 -6.66
CA GLU A 42 -6.89 -10.75 -5.39
C GLU A 42 -5.57 -10.25 -4.79
N VAL A 43 -5.55 -9.00 -4.33
CA VAL A 43 -4.39 -8.39 -3.69
C VAL A 43 -4.77 -8.04 -2.28
N VAL A 44 -4.05 -8.63 -1.33
CA VAL A 44 -4.20 -8.34 0.09
C VAL A 44 -2.92 -7.67 0.57
N VAL A 45 -3.06 -6.50 1.18
CA VAL A 45 -1.96 -5.73 1.75
C VAL A 45 -2.22 -5.58 3.24
N VAL A 46 -1.25 -5.95 4.07
CA VAL A 46 -1.28 -5.73 5.51
C VAL A 46 -0.23 -4.68 5.84
N VAL A 47 -0.65 -3.62 6.52
CA VAL A 47 0.24 -2.54 6.93
C VAL A 47 0.02 -2.17 8.39
N HIS A 48 1.07 -1.75 9.08
CA HIS A 48 0.95 -0.97 10.30
C HIS A 48 0.94 0.51 9.94
N ALA A 49 -0.01 1.25 10.51
CA ALA A 49 -0.13 2.69 10.29
C ALA A 49 -0.35 3.42 11.61
N HIS A 50 0.45 4.44 11.87
CA HIS A 50 0.29 5.30 13.04
C HIS A 50 0.72 6.73 12.73
N GLY A 51 0.10 7.69 13.37
CA GLY A 51 0.44 9.11 13.27
C GLY A 51 0.68 9.72 14.63
N SER A 52 1.76 10.47 14.79
CA SER A 52 2.10 11.18 16.03
C SER A 52 2.98 12.40 15.73
N GLY A 53 2.79 13.49 16.50
CA GLY A 53 3.60 14.70 16.36
C GLY A 53 3.47 15.36 14.98
N GLY A 54 2.28 15.29 14.38
CA GLY A 54 2.02 15.84 13.05
C GLY A 54 2.57 15.02 11.88
N ARG A 55 3.09 13.81 12.13
CA ARG A 55 3.64 12.92 11.10
C ARG A 55 2.95 11.56 11.12
N GLY A 56 2.60 11.07 9.95
CA GLY A 56 2.06 9.73 9.71
C GLY A 56 3.16 8.81 9.23
N GLN A 57 3.17 7.58 9.73
CA GLN A 57 4.07 6.52 9.34
C GLN A 57 3.24 5.31 8.92
N VAL A 58 3.66 4.69 7.81
CA VAL A 58 3.07 3.47 7.28
C VAL A 58 4.19 2.49 7.00
N HIS A 59 4.06 1.29 7.55
CA HIS A 59 4.93 0.16 7.32
C HIS A 59 4.16 -0.96 6.64
N VAL A 60 4.60 -1.39 5.47
CA VAL A 60 4.04 -2.55 4.78
C VAL A 60 4.65 -3.81 5.36
N ASP A 61 3.81 -4.61 6.03
CA ASP A 61 4.21 -5.90 6.60
C ASP A 61 4.30 -6.94 5.49
N SER A 62 3.21 -7.10 4.75
CA SER A 62 3.09 -8.12 3.71
C SER A 62 2.15 -7.70 2.59
N VAL A 63 2.42 -8.26 1.42
CA VAL A 63 1.55 -8.18 0.25
C VAL A 63 1.37 -9.59 -0.26
N SER A 64 0.13 -10.02 -0.43
CA SER A 64 -0.21 -11.30 -1.01
C SER A 64 -0.97 -11.12 -2.31
N LEU A 65 -0.65 -11.96 -3.28
CA LEU A 65 -1.42 -12.14 -4.50
C LEU A 65 -2.14 -13.49 -4.40
N ASP A 66 -3.46 -13.43 -4.40
CA ASP A 66 -4.37 -14.52 -4.03
C ASP A 66 -4.04 -15.07 -2.62
N THR A 67 -3.25 -16.14 -2.54
CA THR A 67 -2.80 -16.76 -1.27
C THR A 67 -1.29 -16.85 -1.16
N ILE A 68 -0.55 -16.25 -2.10
CA ILE A 68 0.90 -16.34 -2.18
C ILE A 68 1.47 -15.00 -1.73
N GLU A 69 2.23 -15.02 -0.63
CA GLU A 69 2.94 -13.85 -0.16
C GLU A 69 4.06 -13.49 -1.14
N VAL A 70 4.09 -12.23 -1.55
CA VAL A 70 5.12 -11.69 -2.44
C VAL A 70 6.38 -11.43 -1.63
N PRO A 71 7.54 -11.99 -2.02
CA PRO A 71 8.79 -11.75 -1.30
C PRO A 71 9.14 -10.25 -1.24
N ARG A 72 9.57 -9.79 -0.06
CA ARG A 72 9.87 -8.37 0.19
C ARG A 72 10.83 -7.73 -0.82
N PHE A 73 11.82 -8.47 -1.32
CA PHE A 73 12.76 -7.95 -2.32
C PHE A 73 12.09 -7.61 -3.66
N VAL A 74 11.04 -8.36 -4.05
CA VAL A 74 10.26 -8.09 -5.27
C VAL A 74 9.43 -6.82 -5.10
N LEU A 75 8.80 -6.66 -3.93
CA LEU A 75 8.05 -5.45 -3.58
C LEU A 75 8.97 -4.22 -3.59
N GLN A 76 10.15 -4.33 -3.00
CA GLN A 76 11.13 -3.25 -2.97
C GLN A 76 11.56 -2.87 -4.40
N LEU A 77 11.87 -3.85 -5.25
CA LEU A 77 12.22 -3.61 -6.65
C LEU A 77 11.08 -2.92 -7.41
N PHE A 78 9.83 -3.32 -7.17
CA PHE A 78 8.65 -2.70 -7.80
C PHE A 78 8.51 -1.22 -7.38
N VAL A 79 8.58 -0.96 -6.07
CA VAL A 79 8.56 0.40 -5.53
C VAL A 79 9.64 1.28 -6.17
N ASP A 80 10.88 0.79 -6.19
CA ASP A 80 12.03 1.57 -6.69
C ASP A 80 11.95 1.84 -8.20
N LYS A 81 11.41 0.90 -8.98
CA LYS A 81 11.34 1.01 -10.43
C LYS A 81 10.12 1.75 -10.95
N PHE A 82 8.98 1.69 -10.25
CA PHE A 82 7.70 2.18 -10.78
C PHE A 82 7.06 3.27 -9.95
N LEU A 83 7.21 3.22 -8.62
CA LEU A 83 6.57 4.21 -7.74
C LEU A 83 7.49 5.40 -7.51
N LYS A 84 8.74 5.18 -7.07
CA LYS A 84 9.69 6.25 -6.74
C LYS A 84 9.97 7.25 -7.87
N PRO A 85 10.05 6.87 -9.16
CA PRO A 85 10.26 7.85 -10.22
C PRO A 85 9.15 8.90 -10.33
N LYS A 86 7.93 8.57 -9.90
CA LYS A 86 6.77 9.47 -9.93
C LYS A 86 6.39 10.00 -8.54
N TYR A 87 6.64 9.22 -7.50
CA TYR A 87 6.30 9.48 -6.10
C TYR A 87 7.51 9.12 -5.22
N PRO A 88 8.53 9.98 -5.17
CA PRO A 88 9.81 9.68 -4.53
C PRO A 88 9.71 9.42 -3.02
N GLU A 89 8.68 9.94 -2.37
CA GLU A 89 8.36 9.76 -0.96
C GLU A 89 7.68 8.42 -0.63
N LEU A 90 7.23 7.65 -1.63
CA LEU A 90 6.58 6.36 -1.41
C LEU A 90 7.59 5.21 -1.29
N GLY A 91 7.38 4.40 -0.26
CA GLY A 91 8.16 3.21 0.06
C GLY A 91 7.33 2.11 0.70
N LEU A 92 7.97 0.96 0.97
CA LEU A 92 7.42 -0.03 1.91
C LEU A 92 7.38 0.53 3.34
N ASP A 93 8.25 1.50 3.60
CA ASP A 93 8.26 2.37 4.76
C ASP A 93 8.03 3.78 4.23
N SER A 94 6.94 4.42 4.66
CA SER A 94 6.59 5.77 4.21
C SER A 94 6.30 6.65 5.41
N GLU A 95 6.83 7.87 5.38
CA GLU A 95 6.52 8.91 6.35
C GLU A 95 6.01 10.15 5.61
N PHE A 96 4.94 10.76 6.12
CA PHE A 96 4.33 11.95 5.53
C PHE A 96 3.81 12.89 6.61
N ALA A 97 3.72 14.18 6.27
CA ALA A 97 3.09 15.15 7.15
C ALA A 97 1.57 14.90 7.18
N LEU A 98 0.98 14.88 8.37
CA LEU A 98 -0.47 14.80 8.51
C LEU A 98 -1.09 16.19 8.18
N PRO A 99 -2.13 16.24 7.33
CA PRO A 99 -2.78 17.49 6.98
C PRO A 99 -3.59 18.08 8.14
N ASP A 100 -4.06 19.32 7.99
CA ASP A 100 -5.11 19.93 8.84
C ASP A 100 -4.82 19.94 10.35
N ARG A 101 -3.55 20.15 10.74
CA ARG A 101 -3.09 20.20 12.14
C ARG A 101 -3.42 18.94 12.95
N ILE A 102 -3.56 17.82 12.26
CA ILE A 102 -3.70 16.52 12.91
C ILE A 102 -2.37 16.21 13.60
N ASP A 103 -2.41 16.08 14.92
CA ASP A 103 -1.26 15.75 15.75
C ASP A 103 -1.09 14.22 15.86
N MET A 104 -2.20 13.49 15.95
CA MET A 104 -2.20 12.04 16.12
C MET A 104 -3.28 11.37 15.26
N ALA A 105 -2.95 10.23 14.66
CA ALA A 105 -3.88 9.38 13.93
C ALA A 105 -3.63 7.92 14.30
N THR A 106 -4.63 7.23 14.84
CA THR A 106 -4.51 5.83 15.27
C THR A 106 -5.61 5.01 14.63
N VAL A 107 -5.23 3.90 14.01
CA VAL A 107 -6.16 2.93 13.45
C VAL A 107 -6.63 2.02 14.58
N GLY A 108 -7.92 2.03 14.87
CA GLY A 108 -8.57 1.11 15.79
C GLY A 108 -9.41 0.08 15.03
N LYS A 109 -10.10 -0.78 15.78
CA LYS A 109 -10.96 -1.81 15.22
C LYS A 109 -12.15 -1.21 14.48
N HIS A 110 -12.08 -1.17 13.14
CA HIS A 110 -13.03 -0.54 12.22
C HIS A 110 -13.23 0.98 12.41
N GLU A 111 -12.37 1.64 13.18
CA GLU A 111 -12.48 3.07 13.48
C GLU A 111 -11.13 3.77 13.28
N LEU A 112 -11.13 5.00 12.77
CA LEU A 112 -9.95 5.85 12.71
C LEU A 112 -10.09 6.96 13.76
N THR A 113 -9.18 6.99 14.73
CA THR A 113 -9.14 8.06 15.74
C THR A 113 -8.17 9.14 15.29
N ILE A 114 -8.64 10.39 15.25
CA ILE A 114 -7.86 11.57 14.87
C ILE A 114 -7.86 12.57 16.03
N VAL A 115 -6.69 13.08 16.39
CA VAL A 115 -6.55 14.21 17.33
C VAL A 115 -5.93 15.39 16.61
N GLN A 116 -6.62 16.53 16.64
CA GLN A 116 -6.15 17.81 16.09
C GLN A 116 -5.82 18.79 17.24
N LYS A 117 -4.83 19.65 17.05
CA LYS A 117 -4.47 20.73 17.99
C LYS A 117 -4.43 22.10 17.31
#